data_AF-A0A2P2IG12-F1
#
_entry.id   AF-A0A2P2IG12-F1
#
_cell.length_a   1.000
_cell.length_b   1.000
_cell.length_c   1.000
_cell.angle_alpha   90.00
_cell.angle_beta   90.00
_cell.angle_gamma   90.00
#
_symmetry.space_group_name_H-M   'P 1'
#
loop_
_entity.id
_entity.type
_entity.pdbx_description
1 polymer ?
#
loop_
_entity_poly.entity_id
_entity_poly.type
_entity_poly.pdbx_seq_one_letter_code
_entity_poly.pdbx_strand_id
1 'polypeptide(L)'
;DQDLLTNGASEKATLQSSMGCSKEIWILARYLEMAFDENSGIRKQDSSSVFQAVARNVIGRDLAWNYLKENIEFISSYYMSFGELGDLVATVTYEFNTEEELNQIIHFRDDNIEYLDSATLAITQSIERTSNNIDWMSNYYDLILDWLKDNGFGRWLKKRGPFIYSA
;
A
#
# COMPACT_ATOMS: atom_id res chain seq x y z
N ASP A 1 37.46 -2.55 1.74
CA ASP A 1 36.39 -2.99 0.82
C ASP A 1 35.04 -3.29 1.50
N GLN A 2 34.67 -2.54 2.55
CA GLN A 2 33.33 -2.65 3.16
C GLN A 2 32.45 -1.45 2.78
N ASP A 3 33.06 -0.28 2.52
CA ASP A 3 32.36 0.97 2.15
C ASP A 3 31.78 0.98 0.73
N LEU A 4 32.33 0.19 -0.20
CA LEU A 4 31.79 0.09 -1.57
C LEU A 4 30.52 -0.76 -1.64
N LEU A 5 30.35 -1.72 -0.72
CA LEU A 5 29.16 -2.57 -0.64
C LEU A 5 28.00 -1.85 0.06
N THR A 6 28.30 -1.02 1.07
CA THR A 6 27.29 -0.22 1.79
C THR A 6 26.76 0.94 0.96
N ASN A 7 27.61 1.62 0.17
CA ASN A 7 27.15 2.68 -0.74
C ASN A 7 26.28 2.12 -1.88
N GLY A 8 26.69 1.01 -2.51
CA GLY A 8 25.88 0.38 -3.56
C GLY A 8 24.53 -0.15 -3.06
N ALA A 9 24.46 -0.67 -1.84
CA ALA A 9 23.21 -1.14 -1.24
C ALA A 9 22.27 0.02 -0.88
N SER A 10 22.77 1.13 -0.33
CA SER A 10 21.94 2.28 0.05
C SER A 10 21.48 3.11 -1.17
N GLU A 11 22.32 3.24 -2.19
CA GLU A 11 21.96 3.86 -3.48
C GLU A 11 20.91 3.01 -4.20
N LYS A 12 21.08 1.68 -4.21
CA LYS A 12 20.07 0.76 -4.78
C LYS A 12 18.73 0.88 -4.05
N ALA A 13 18.72 0.88 -2.71
CA ALA A 13 17.50 1.06 -1.93
C ALA A 13 16.82 2.41 -2.19
N THR A 14 17.61 3.48 -2.36
CA THR A 14 17.12 4.82 -2.69
C THR A 14 16.49 4.87 -4.08
N LEU A 15 17.17 4.29 -5.08
CA LEU A 15 16.64 4.18 -6.44
C LEU A 15 15.36 3.34 -6.47
N GLN A 16 15.35 2.22 -5.75
CA GLN A 16 14.18 1.36 -5.61
C GLN A 16 12.99 2.08 -4.97
N SER A 17 13.21 2.84 -3.90
CA SER A 17 12.16 3.65 -3.29
C SER A 17 11.66 4.75 -4.24
N SER A 18 12.57 5.42 -4.95
CA SER A 18 12.24 6.52 -5.86
C SER A 18 11.38 6.10 -7.06
N MET A 19 11.54 4.86 -7.55
CA MET A 19 10.69 4.34 -8.64
C MET A 19 9.23 4.13 -8.20
N GLY A 20 9.00 3.80 -6.93
CA GLY A 20 7.66 3.73 -6.34
C GLY A 20 6.95 5.09 -6.29
N CYS A 21 7.68 6.20 -6.38
CA CYS A 21 7.12 7.56 -6.43
C CYS A 21 6.73 8.03 -7.84
N SER A 22 6.86 7.18 -8.86
CA SER A 22 6.44 7.51 -10.23
C SER A 22 4.94 7.86 -10.30
N LYS A 23 4.55 8.71 -11.25
CA LYS A 23 3.15 8.99 -11.57
C LYS A 23 2.64 8.20 -12.78
N GLU A 24 3.55 7.52 -13.47
CA GLU A 24 3.24 6.72 -14.65
C GLU A 24 2.76 5.33 -14.23
N ILE A 25 1.49 5.03 -14.47
CA ILE A 25 0.83 3.76 -14.09
C ILE A 25 1.62 2.54 -14.57
N TRP A 26 2.07 2.56 -15.84
CA TRP A 26 2.79 1.43 -16.43
C TRP A 26 4.16 1.20 -15.79
N ILE A 27 4.82 2.25 -15.27
CA ILE A 27 6.08 2.11 -14.52
C ILE A 27 5.82 1.44 -13.19
N LEU A 28 4.77 1.86 -12.47
CA LEU A 28 4.39 1.28 -11.17
C LEU A 28 3.97 -0.18 -11.32
N ALA A 29 3.17 -0.51 -12.34
CA ALA A 29 2.75 -1.87 -12.65
C ALA A 29 3.95 -2.76 -12.99
N ARG A 30 4.85 -2.29 -13.87
CA ARG A 30 6.07 -3.02 -14.22
C ARG A 30 6.96 -3.25 -13.00
N TYR A 31 7.02 -2.27 -12.10
CA TYR A 31 7.84 -2.37 -10.91
C TYR A 31 7.27 -3.37 -9.90
N LEU A 32 5.95 -3.45 -9.76
CA LEU A 32 5.27 -4.53 -9.01
C LEU A 32 5.56 -5.91 -9.59
N GLU A 33 5.46 -6.09 -10.91
CA GLU A 33 5.81 -7.36 -11.56
C GLU A 33 7.25 -7.78 -11.26
N MET A 34 8.19 -6.83 -11.40
CA MET A 34 9.60 -7.09 -11.12
C MET A 34 9.84 -7.48 -9.66
N ALA A 35 9.03 -6.98 -8.72
CA ALA A 35 9.19 -7.29 -7.30
C ALA A 35 9.10 -8.80 -7.03
N PHE A 36 8.27 -9.51 -7.78
CA PHE A 36 8.03 -10.94 -7.58
C PHE A 36 8.52 -11.83 -8.73
N ASP A 37 9.27 -11.28 -9.69
CA ASP A 37 9.97 -12.03 -10.73
C ASP A 37 11.40 -12.37 -10.29
N GLU A 38 11.72 -13.66 -10.17
CA GLU A 38 13.05 -14.15 -9.80
C GLU A 38 14.17 -13.71 -10.77
N ASN A 39 13.81 -13.38 -12.01
CA ASN A 39 14.76 -12.96 -13.05
C ASN A 39 14.95 -11.44 -13.13
N SER A 40 14.23 -10.65 -12.32
CA SER A 40 14.25 -9.18 -12.39
C SER A 40 15.52 -8.55 -11.82
N GLY A 41 16.30 -9.31 -11.04
CA GLY A 41 17.43 -8.79 -10.25
C GLY A 41 17.04 -8.13 -8.92
N ILE A 42 15.74 -8.11 -8.58
CA ILE A 42 15.24 -7.75 -7.25
C ILE A 42 15.31 -9.00 -6.37
N ARG A 43 15.93 -8.88 -5.20
CA ARG A 43 16.05 -10.01 -4.27
C ARG A 43 14.72 -10.22 -3.57
N LYS A 44 14.44 -11.47 -3.20
CA LYS A 44 13.25 -11.86 -2.43
C LYS A 44 13.04 -11.12 -1.11
N GLN A 45 14.12 -10.69 -0.46
CA GLN A 45 14.04 -9.88 0.77
C GLN A 45 13.74 -8.39 0.49
N ASP A 46 13.97 -7.92 -0.75
CA ASP A 46 13.77 -6.54 -1.17
C ASP A 46 12.39 -6.36 -1.83
N SER A 47 11.74 -7.45 -2.26
CA SER A 47 10.43 -7.44 -2.95
C SER A 47 9.33 -6.78 -2.13
N SER A 48 9.33 -7.00 -0.81
CA SER A 48 8.36 -6.38 0.10
C SER A 48 8.52 -4.86 0.12
N SER A 49 9.76 -4.37 0.14
CA SER A 49 10.05 -2.93 0.10
C SER A 49 9.60 -2.30 -1.21
N VAL A 50 9.76 -3.01 -2.33
CA VAL A 50 9.26 -2.57 -3.64
C VAL A 50 7.73 -2.48 -3.66
N PHE A 51 7.05 -3.54 -3.21
CA PHE A 51 5.60 -3.54 -3.12
C PHE A 51 5.11 -2.40 -2.23
N GLN A 52 5.70 -2.21 -1.04
CA GLN A 52 5.34 -1.13 -0.12
C GLN A 52 5.57 0.26 -0.73
N ALA A 53 6.62 0.44 -1.52
CA ALA A 53 6.89 1.72 -2.19
C ALA A 53 5.79 2.06 -3.22
N VAL A 54 5.29 1.07 -3.94
CA VAL A 54 4.16 1.25 -4.88
C VAL A 54 2.84 1.41 -4.12
N ALA A 55 2.62 0.63 -3.05
CA ALA A 55 1.41 0.68 -2.25
C ALA A 55 1.20 2.03 -1.53
N ARG A 56 2.28 2.74 -1.18
CA ARG A 56 2.24 4.09 -0.58
C ARG A 56 2.05 5.22 -1.61
N ASN A 57 1.99 4.89 -2.90
CA ASN A 57 1.74 5.87 -3.95
C ASN A 57 0.24 6.04 -4.17
N VAL A 58 -0.26 7.28 -4.30
CA VAL A 58 -1.69 7.57 -4.50
C VAL A 58 -2.28 6.84 -5.73
N ILE A 59 -1.50 6.69 -6.79
CA ILE A 59 -1.88 5.94 -8.01
C ILE A 59 -1.55 4.45 -7.85
N GLY A 60 -0.41 4.15 -7.21
CA GLY A 60 0.10 2.79 -7.06
C GLY A 60 -0.62 1.93 -6.03
N ARG A 61 -1.33 2.53 -5.08
CA ARG A 61 -2.08 1.82 -4.03
C ARG A 61 -3.10 0.85 -4.62
N ASP A 62 -3.92 1.32 -5.54
CA ASP A 62 -4.96 0.50 -6.17
C ASP A 62 -4.34 -0.59 -7.06
N LEU A 63 -3.22 -0.28 -7.73
CA LEU A 63 -2.45 -1.26 -8.50
C LEU A 63 -1.90 -2.36 -7.59
N ALA A 64 -1.29 -1.98 -6.46
CA ALA A 64 -0.72 -2.91 -5.50
C ALA A 64 -1.81 -3.77 -4.84
N TRP A 65 -2.97 -3.19 -4.54
CA TRP A 65 -4.11 -3.92 -3.97
C TRP A 65 -4.66 -4.94 -4.95
N ASN A 66 -4.88 -4.56 -6.20
CA ASN A 66 -5.34 -5.48 -7.23
C ASN A 66 -4.31 -6.56 -7.51
N TYR A 67 -3.02 -6.21 -7.61
CA TYR A 67 -1.95 -7.18 -7.78
C TYR A 67 -1.90 -8.20 -6.64
N LEU A 68 -2.03 -7.75 -5.38
CA LEU A 68 -2.07 -8.64 -4.22
C LEU A 68 -3.27 -9.60 -4.29
N LYS A 69 -4.47 -9.10 -4.60
CA LYS A 69 -5.67 -9.93 -4.74
C LYS A 69 -5.54 -10.97 -5.85
N GLU A 70 -5.05 -10.56 -7.01
CA GLU A 70 -4.92 -11.41 -8.20
C GLU A 70 -3.83 -12.48 -8.05
N ASN A 71 -2.82 -12.24 -7.21
CA ASN A 71 -1.64 -13.09 -7.10
C ASN A 71 -1.44 -13.67 -5.69
N ILE A 72 -2.49 -13.69 -4.85
CA ILE A 72 -2.36 -14.06 -3.44
C ILE A 72 -1.82 -15.49 -3.22
N GLU A 73 -2.26 -16.45 -4.02
CA GLU A 73 -1.75 -17.84 -3.98
C GLU A 73 -0.23 -17.86 -4.23
N PHE A 74 0.22 -17.18 -5.29
CA PHE A 74 1.63 -17.08 -5.63
C PHE A 74 2.41 -16.32 -4.54
N ILE A 75 1.94 -15.17 -4.08
CA ILE A 75 2.63 -14.35 -3.07
C ILE A 75 2.72 -15.08 -1.72
N SER A 76 1.68 -15.84 -1.35
CA SER A 76 1.68 -16.66 -0.13
C SER A 76 2.75 -17.75 -0.19
N SER A 77 2.82 -18.50 -1.31
CA SER A 77 3.88 -19.48 -1.54
C SER A 77 5.27 -18.84 -1.68
N TYR A 78 5.33 -17.62 -2.21
CA TYR A 78 6.56 -16.86 -2.37
C TYR A 78 7.18 -16.58 -1.01
N TYR A 79 6.46 -16.02 -0.02
CA TYR A 79 7.13 -15.60 1.21
C TYR A 79 7.50 -16.72 2.18
N MET A 80 6.78 -17.85 2.23
CA MET A 80 7.01 -19.00 3.15
C MET A 80 7.17 -18.67 4.66
N SER A 81 7.27 -17.41 5.03
CA SER A 81 7.59 -16.85 6.33
C SER A 81 6.36 -16.13 6.89
N PHE A 82 6.31 -16.02 8.22
CA PHE A 82 5.11 -15.64 8.96
C PHE A 82 4.80 -14.12 8.96
N GLY A 83 5.66 -13.25 8.41
CA GLY A 83 5.53 -11.80 8.58
C GLY A 83 5.24 -11.01 7.31
N GLU A 84 5.93 -11.33 6.21
CA GLU A 84 6.00 -10.46 5.04
C GLU A 84 4.63 -10.26 4.37
N LEU A 85 3.82 -11.32 4.28
CA LEU A 85 2.47 -11.22 3.70
C LEU A 85 1.58 -10.29 4.54
N GLY A 86 1.68 -10.38 5.86
CA GLY A 86 0.97 -9.49 6.77
C GLY A 86 1.37 -8.03 6.57
N ASP A 87 2.66 -7.76 6.38
CA ASP A 87 3.17 -6.41 6.11
C ASP A 87 2.67 -5.84 4.78
N LEU A 88 2.52 -6.69 3.74
CA LEU A 88 1.95 -6.27 2.46
C LEU A 88 0.50 -5.82 2.63
N VAL A 89 -0.32 -6.65 3.29
CA VAL A 89 -1.74 -6.36 3.56
C VAL A 89 -1.86 -5.09 4.41
N ALA A 90 -1.10 -5.01 5.50
CA ALA A 90 -1.12 -3.87 6.40
C ALA A 90 -0.70 -2.56 5.72
N THR A 91 0.24 -2.62 4.76
CA THR A 91 0.69 -1.43 4.04
C THR A 91 -0.32 -0.97 3.00
N VAL A 92 -0.81 -1.89 2.16
CA VAL A 92 -1.68 -1.51 1.03
C VAL A 92 -3.05 -1.03 1.48
N THR A 93 -3.52 -1.51 2.63
CA THR A 93 -4.80 -1.10 3.25
C THR A 93 -4.63 0.06 4.23
N TYR A 94 -3.44 0.67 4.36
CA TYR A 94 -3.14 1.65 5.42
C TYR A 94 -4.06 2.86 5.42
N GLU A 95 -4.37 3.37 4.24
CA GLU A 95 -5.14 4.59 4.03
C GLU A 95 -6.61 4.33 3.70
N PHE A 96 -7.06 3.08 3.79
CA PHE A 96 -8.46 2.74 3.53
C PHE A 96 -9.35 3.40 4.58
N ASN A 97 -10.42 4.04 4.12
CA ASN A 97 -11.27 4.88 4.95
C ASN A 97 -12.73 4.95 4.46
N THR A 98 -13.13 4.05 3.56
CA THR A 98 -14.50 3.92 3.04
C THR A 98 -15.11 2.56 3.37
N GLU A 99 -16.44 2.49 3.41
CA GLU A 99 -17.17 1.22 3.63
C GLU A 99 -16.90 0.21 2.52
N GLU A 100 -16.74 0.66 1.27
CA GLU A 100 -16.38 -0.18 0.14
C GLU A 100 -15.00 -0.81 0.33
N GLU A 101 -14.01 -0.03 0.77
CA GLU A 101 -12.67 -0.52 1.09
C GLU A 101 -12.68 -1.50 2.28
N LEU A 102 -13.48 -1.24 3.32
CA LEU A 102 -13.65 -2.16 4.44
C LEU A 102 -14.21 -3.51 3.98
N ASN A 103 -15.30 -3.48 3.21
CA ASN A 103 -15.91 -4.68 2.64
C ASN A 103 -14.94 -5.43 1.72
N GLN A 104 -14.11 -4.73 0.96
CA GLN A 104 -13.06 -5.36 0.16
C GLN A 104 -12.06 -6.16 1.01
N ILE A 105 -11.61 -5.65 2.16
CA ILE A 105 -10.69 -6.38 3.04
C ILE A 105 -11.37 -7.62 3.62
N ILE A 106 -12.63 -7.49 4.04
CA ILE A 106 -13.42 -8.60 4.61
C ILE A 106 -13.60 -9.71 3.57
N HIS A 107 -14.05 -9.37 2.37
CA HIS A 107 -14.19 -10.35 1.28
C HIS A 107 -12.86 -10.97 0.89
N PHE A 108 -11.79 -10.16 0.77
CA PHE A 108 -10.46 -10.68 0.47
C PHE A 108 -10.00 -11.72 1.51
N ARG A 109 -10.24 -11.46 2.80
CA ARG A 109 -9.94 -12.42 3.88
C ARG A 109 -10.75 -13.71 3.72
N ASP A 110 -12.06 -13.57 3.57
CA ASP A 110 -12.98 -14.71 3.58
C ASP A 110 -12.79 -15.61 2.35
N ASP A 111 -12.48 -15.02 1.20
CA ASP A 111 -12.26 -15.73 -0.07
C ASP A 111 -10.88 -16.42 -0.14
N ASN A 112 -9.90 -16.00 0.67
CA ASN A 112 -8.50 -16.43 0.56
C ASN A 112 -7.92 -16.97 1.87
N ILE A 113 -8.76 -17.46 2.78
CA ILE A 113 -8.35 -17.86 4.13
C ILE A 113 -7.18 -18.85 4.13
N GLU A 114 -7.14 -19.78 3.17
CA GLU A 114 -6.09 -20.80 3.01
C GLU A 114 -4.71 -20.22 2.69
N TYR A 115 -4.63 -19.03 2.11
CA TYR A 115 -3.38 -18.35 1.78
C TYR A 115 -2.95 -17.34 2.84
N LEU A 116 -3.84 -17.02 3.78
CA LEU A 116 -3.71 -15.89 4.70
C LEU A 116 -3.41 -16.31 6.14
N ASP A 117 -3.18 -17.60 6.40
CA ASP A 117 -2.88 -18.14 7.73
C ASP A 117 -1.79 -17.32 8.46
N SER A 118 -0.69 -16.99 7.78
CA SER A 118 0.42 -16.18 8.32
C SER A 118 0.07 -14.70 8.51
N ALA A 119 -0.93 -14.19 7.81
CA ALA A 119 -1.33 -12.78 7.80
C ALA A 119 -2.60 -12.49 8.62
N THR A 120 -3.19 -13.50 9.28
CA THR A 120 -4.47 -13.40 10.01
C THR A 120 -4.52 -12.20 10.96
N LEU A 121 -3.48 -12.00 11.78
CA LEU A 121 -3.41 -10.89 12.72
C LEU A 121 -3.39 -9.53 11.98
N ALA A 122 -2.55 -9.41 10.95
CA ALA A 122 -2.40 -8.18 10.18
C ALA A 122 -3.70 -7.80 9.44
N ILE A 123 -4.44 -8.80 8.94
CA ILE A 123 -5.75 -8.59 8.32
C ILE A 123 -6.77 -8.08 9.33
N THR A 124 -6.87 -8.73 10.50
CA THR A 124 -7.79 -8.28 11.56
C THR A 124 -7.48 -6.84 11.97
N GLN A 125 -6.20 -6.50 12.17
CA GLN A 125 -5.78 -5.13 12.48
C GLN A 125 -6.07 -4.15 11.32
N SER A 126 -5.98 -4.60 10.08
CA SER A 126 -6.30 -3.78 8.90
C SER A 126 -7.80 -3.47 8.82
N ILE A 127 -8.66 -4.42 9.15
CA ILE A 127 -10.12 -4.24 9.26
C ILE A 127 -10.44 -3.26 10.38
N GLU A 128 -9.89 -3.46 11.58
CA GLU A 128 -10.09 -2.57 12.73
C GLU A 128 -9.64 -1.14 12.42
N ARG A 129 -8.45 -0.99 11.83
CA ARG A 129 -7.93 0.32 11.42
C ARG A 129 -8.82 0.98 10.37
N THR A 130 -9.30 0.24 9.38
CA THR A 130 -10.18 0.80 8.34
C THR A 130 -11.50 1.27 8.94
N SER A 131 -12.09 0.50 9.86
CA SER A 131 -13.26 0.94 10.64
C SER A 131 -12.99 2.23 11.42
N ASN A 132 -11.85 2.31 12.12
CA ASN A 132 -11.46 3.51 12.84
C ASN A 132 -11.23 4.72 11.91
N ASN A 133 -10.69 4.49 10.71
CA ASN A 133 -10.48 5.53 9.70
C ASN A 133 -11.83 6.04 9.16
N ILE A 134 -12.80 5.16 8.92
CA ILE A 134 -14.17 5.52 8.52
C ILE A 134 -14.81 6.40 9.61
N ASP A 135 -14.75 5.95 10.87
CA ASP A 135 -15.26 6.72 12.00
C ASP A 135 -14.59 8.08 12.12
N TRP A 136 -13.27 8.15 11.90
CA TRP A 136 -12.54 9.41 11.92
C TRP A 136 -12.98 10.34 10.79
N MET A 137 -13.12 9.83 9.57
CA MET A 137 -13.59 10.61 8.42
C MET A 137 -15.00 11.15 8.67
N SER A 138 -15.92 10.31 9.15
CA SER A 138 -17.31 10.70 9.44
C SER A 138 -17.40 11.79 10.52
N ASN A 139 -16.58 11.71 11.57
CA ASN A 139 -16.66 12.63 12.71
C ASN A 139 -15.86 13.93 12.53
N TYR A 140 -14.76 13.91 11.76
CA TYR A 140 -13.78 15.01 11.78
C TYR A 140 -13.45 15.60 10.41
N TYR A 141 -13.77 14.93 9.30
CA TYR A 141 -13.37 15.41 7.97
C TYR A 141 -13.94 16.80 7.67
N ASP A 142 -15.26 16.98 7.80
CA ASP A 142 -15.92 18.25 7.50
C ASP A 142 -15.46 19.37 8.44
N LEU A 143 -15.29 19.05 9.74
CA LEU A 143 -14.78 19.99 10.73
C LEU A 143 -13.40 20.53 10.35
N ILE A 144 -12.47 19.65 9.97
CA ILE A 144 -11.12 20.02 9.56
C ILE A 144 -11.15 20.77 8.23
N LEU A 145 -11.97 20.31 7.29
CA LEU A 145 -12.14 20.95 5.99
C LEU A 145 -12.62 22.40 6.12
N ASP A 146 -13.60 22.64 6.98
CA ASP A 146 -14.13 23.98 7.25
C ASP A 146 -13.13 24.84 8.00
N TRP A 147 -12.44 24.30 9.01
CA TRP A 147 -11.36 25.00 9.69
C TRP A 147 -10.26 25.44 8.71
N LEU A 148 -9.85 24.59 7.76
CA LEU A 148 -8.88 24.93 6.74
C LEU A 148 -9.39 26.05 5.80
N LYS A 149 -10.66 26.02 5.41
CA LYS A 149 -11.27 27.08 4.59
C LYS A 149 -11.25 28.41 5.34
N ASP A 150 -11.68 28.41 6.60
CA ASP A 150 -11.82 29.61 7.44
C ASP A 150 -10.47 30.24 7.77
N ASN A 151 -9.40 29.44 7.82
CA ASN A 151 -8.03 29.92 8.08
C ASN A 151 -7.22 30.19 6.79
N GLY A 152 -7.89 30.38 5.65
CA GLY A 152 -7.27 30.86 4.42
C GLY A 152 -6.62 29.78 3.54
N PHE A 153 -6.74 28.50 3.88
CA PHE A 153 -6.25 27.38 3.08
C PHE A 153 -7.21 26.95 1.96
N GLY A 154 -8.38 27.58 1.84
CA GLY A 154 -9.36 27.29 0.77
C GLY A 154 -8.78 27.40 -0.65
N ARG A 155 -7.78 28.27 -0.87
CA ARG A 155 -7.06 28.37 -2.17
C ARG A 155 -6.09 27.21 -2.42
N TRP A 156 -5.53 26.63 -1.37
CA TRP A 156 -4.61 25.49 -1.46
C TRP A 156 -5.37 24.18 -1.76
N LEU A 157 -6.54 24.02 -1.13
CA LEU A 157 -7.46 22.90 -1.37
C LEU A 157 -7.90 22.81 -2.84
N LYS A 158 -8.22 23.96 -3.48
CA LYS A 158 -8.61 23.99 -4.90
C LYS A 158 -7.50 23.59 -5.88
N LYS A 159 -6.22 23.79 -5.53
CA LYS A 159 -5.08 23.48 -6.39
C LYS A 159 -4.69 21.99 -6.38
N ARG A 160 -5.06 21.24 -5.34
CA ARG A 160 -4.73 19.82 -5.22
C ARG A 160 -5.81 18.86 -5.77
N GLY A 161 -6.85 19.40 -6.41
CA GLY A 161 -8.00 18.62 -6.86
C GLY A 161 -8.89 18.21 -5.67
N PRO A 162 -10.14 17.78 -5.89
CA PRO A 162 -10.89 17.12 -4.83
C PRO A 162 -10.05 15.93 -4.40
N PHE A 163 -9.75 15.83 -3.11
CA PHE A 163 -9.52 14.52 -2.52
C PHE A 163 -10.78 13.74 -2.85
N ILE A 164 -10.70 12.81 -3.80
CA ILE A 164 -11.85 12.05 -4.27
C ILE A 164 -12.21 11.11 -3.13
N TYR A 165 -12.98 11.62 -2.18
CA TYR A 165 -13.69 10.84 -1.19
C TYR A 165 -15.16 11.22 -1.40
N SER A 166 -15.83 10.45 -2.26
CA SER A 166 -17.29 10.47 -2.30
C SER A 166 -17.78 9.88 -0.98
N ALA A 167 -18.56 10.69 -0.27
CA ALA A 167 -19.45 10.25 0.81
C ALA A 167 -20.48 9.24 0.30
#